data_AF-A0A968W2Z5-F1
#
_entry.id   AF-A0A968W2Z5-F1
#
_cell.length_a   1.000
_cell.length_b   1.000
_cell.length_c   1.000
_cell.angle_alpha   90.00
_cell.angle_beta   90.00
_cell.angle_gamma   90.00
#
_symmetry.space_group_name_H-M   'P 1'
#
loop_
_entity.id
_entity.type
_entity.pdbx_description
1 polymer ?
#
loop_
_entity_poly.entity_id
_entity_poly.type
_entity_poly.pdbx_seq_one_letter_code
_entity_poly.pdbx_strand_id
1 'polypeptide(L)'
;MPIVFDSDGSILCPFDEVKNKIYDFIAKARTKLIKEYRYINHNLIIELFVPIHCFKNSLELEEIPAGNNQVKALGYQYQLVTRCLKRYLINEETNFGQFLTKLEEKWGTFQNLPQDDSFNRKSQKQFVYLNDCNIGNEFAVANAWEDKLALNITGCFSEIENHEIIFNCLLRAGIPISLWHNCPSLTCDEIRQKLEDILNLNSLIKTHILLKSIWRTRQKAHDEFNCQNQQVEAINYFGYSLGLLYDHPYRVPTKFNYAQGSDAFIGYD
;
A
#
# COMPACT_ATOMS: atom_id res chain seq x y z
N MET A 1 -24.78 18.49 -4.78
CA MET A 1 -25.22 17.87 -3.51
C MET A 1 -24.14 18.08 -2.46
N PRO A 2 -24.49 18.47 -1.22
CA PRO A 2 -23.51 18.54 -0.15
C PRO A 2 -23.07 17.12 0.22
N ILE A 3 -21.76 16.86 0.16
CA ILE A 3 -21.18 15.60 0.66
C ILE A 3 -21.23 15.68 2.19
N VAL A 4 -22.13 14.89 2.79
CA VAL A 4 -22.23 14.73 4.24
C VAL A 4 -21.03 13.87 4.70
N PHE A 5 -20.23 14.41 5.61
CA PHE A 5 -19.20 13.64 6.30
C PHE A 5 -19.83 12.92 7.49
N ASP A 6 -19.63 11.62 7.60
CA ASP A 6 -19.86 10.94 8.88
C ASP A 6 -18.63 11.08 9.78
N SER A 7 -18.82 10.73 11.05
CA SER A 7 -17.94 10.99 12.18
C SER A 7 -16.47 10.52 12.07
N ASP A 8 -16.10 9.71 11.07
CA ASP A 8 -14.74 9.21 10.85
C ASP A 8 -13.95 9.93 9.72
N GLY A 9 -14.59 10.84 8.97
CA GLY A 9 -13.93 11.62 7.92
C GLY A 9 -13.61 10.88 6.62
N SER A 10 -14.05 9.63 6.46
CA SER A 10 -13.82 8.83 5.24
C SER A 10 -14.75 9.20 4.08
N ILE A 11 -14.25 9.11 2.84
CA ILE A 11 -15.02 9.39 1.60
C ILE A 11 -15.14 8.11 0.76
N LEU A 12 -16.37 7.75 0.40
CA LEU A 12 -16.68 6.71 -0.59
C LEU A 12 -16.82 7.33 -1.98
N CYS A 13 -16.21 6.73 -2.99
CA CYS A 13 -16.37 7.18 -4.38
C CYS A 13 -16.10 6.08 -5.42
N PRO A 14 -16.65 6.22 -6.64
CA PRO A 14 -16.22 5.44 -7.79
C PRO A 14 -14.72 5.59 -8.04
N PHE A 15 -14.07 4.53 -8.53
CA PHE A 15 -12.62 4.51 -8.74
C PHE A 15 -12.10 5.62 -9.67
N ASP A 16 -12.83 5.93 -10.75
CA ASP A 16 -12.51 6.99 -11.70
C ASP A 16 -12.60 8.40 -11.11
N GLU A 17 -13.33 8.58 -10.00
CA GLU A 17 -13.41 9.84 -9.26
C GLU A 17 -12.32 9.97 -8.17
N VAL A 18 -11.54 8.92 -7.87
CA VAL A 18 -10.59 8.87 -6.75
C VAL A 18 -9.66 10.08 -6.75
N LYS A 19 -9.05 10.43 -7.88
CA LYS A 19 -8.16 11.59 -8.01
C LYS A 19 -8.83 12.89 -7.54
N ASN A 20 -10.05 13.16 -8.04
CA ASN A 20 -10.77 14.39 -7.71
C ASN A 20 -11.15 14.42 -6.22
N LYS A 21 -11.57 13.28 -5.67
CA LYS A 21 -11.93 13.17 -4.25
C LYS A 21 -10.73 13.28 -3.33
N ILE A 22 -9.56 12.77 -3.72
CA ILE A 22 -8.31 12.92 -2.96
C ILE A 22 -7.97 14.40 -2.80
N TYR A 23 -8.08 15.19 -3.86
CA TYR A 23 -7.81 16.62 -3.78
C TYR A 23 -8.77 17.34 -2.82
N ASP A 24 -10.08 17.11 -2.98
CA ASP A 24 -11.10 17.66 -2.09
C ASP A 24 -10.88 17.26 -0.63
N PHE A 25 -10.49 16.00 -0.43
CA PHE A 25 -10.17 15.44 0.88
C PHE A 25 -8.98 16.15 1.51
N ILE A 26 -7.86 16.29 0.78
CA ILE A 26 -6.66 16.99 1.26
C ILE A 26 -6.99 18.44 1.65
N ALA A 27 -7.73 19.15 0.81
CA ALA A 27 -8.12 20.54 1.06
C ALA A 27 -8.93 20.69 2.36
N LYS A 28 -9.86 19.76 2.58
CA LYS A 28 -10.69 19.72 3.80
C LYS A 28 -9.90 19.28 5.03
N ALA A 29 -9.08 18.24 4.93
CA ALA A 29 -8.23 17.75 6.02
C ALA A 29 -7.27 18.86 6.51
N ARG A 30 -6.63 19.58 5.58
CA ARG A 30 -5.82 20.78 5.90
C ARG A 30 -6.62 21.85 6.63
N THR A 31 -7.82 22.15 6.14
CA THR A 31 -8.69 23.16 6.78
C THR A 31 -9.06 22.77 8.20
N LYS A 32 -9.39 21.49 8.43
CA LYS A 32 -9.70 20.94 9.75
C LYS A 32 -8.49 21.02 10.68
N LEU A 33 -7.32 20.56 10.23
CA LEU A 33 -6.07 20.61 10.99
C LEU A 33 -5.70 22.04 11.41
N ILE A 34 -5.83 23.01 10.51
CA ILE A 34 -5.57 24.43 10.80
C ILE A 34 -6.54 24.97 11.86
N LYS A 35 -7.84 24.68 11.72
CA LYS A 35 -8.89 25.21 12.61
C LYS A 35 -8.86 24.60 14.00
N GLU A 36 -8.68 23.29 14.09
CA GLU A 36 -8.82 22.54 15.35
C GLU A 36 -7.48 22.43 16.11
N TYR A 37 -6.36 22.29 15.41
CA TYR A 37 -5.07 21.93 16.02
C TYR A 37 -3.99 23.03 15.96
N ARG A 38 -4.34 24.23 15.48
CA ARG A 38 -3.48 25.45 15.53
C ARG A 38 -2.05 25.23 14.98
N TYR A 39 -1.95 24.75 13.73
CA TYR A 39 -0.68 24.62 12.98
C TYR A 39 0.42 23.85 13.73
N ILE A 40 0.28 22.52 13.78
CA ILE A 40 1.41 21.63 14.02
C ILE A 40 1.86 21.07 12.68
N ASN A 41 3.18 20.88 12.53
CA ASN A 41 3.81 20.33 11.35
C ASN A 41 3.44 18.84 11.20
N HIS A 42 2.24 18.55 10.71
CA HIS A 42 1.73 17.19 10.53
C HIS A 42 2.13 16.65 9.15
N ASN A 43 2.61 15.41 9.12
CA ASN A 43 2.80 14.66 7.88
C ASN A 43 1.50 13.92 7.58
N LEU A 44 0.71 14.44 6.63
CA LEU A 44 -0.52 13.77 6.20
C LEU A 44 -0.19 12.46 5.49
N ILE A 45 -0.71 11.35 6.00
CA ILE A 45 -0.73 10.05 5.31
C ILE A 45 -2.10 9.89 4.66
N ILE A 46 -2.11 9.59 3.36
CA ILE A 46 -3.33 9.31 2.60
C ILE A 46 -3.49 7.79 2.54
N GLU A 47 -4.65 7.31 2.99
CA GLU A 47 -5.00 5.90 2.92
C GLU A 47 -6.06 5.68 1.84
N LEU A 48 -5.76 4.82 0.88
CA LEU A 48 -6.69 4.42 -0.18
C LEU A 48 -7.08 2.96 0.00
N PHE A 49 -8.37 2.72 0.17
CA PHE A 49 -8.92 1.38 0.11
C PHE A 49 -9.48 1.18 -1.29
N VAL A 50 -8.92 0.25 -2.06
CA VAL A 50 -9.30 0.06 -3.46
C VAL A 50 -9.57 -1.42 -3.76
N PRO A 51 -10.30 -1.73 -4.85
CA PRO A 51 -10.45 -3.10 -5.32
C PRO A 51 -9.13 -3.70 -5.80
N ILE A 52 -9.00 -5.03 -5.73
CA ILE A 52 -7.77 -5.75 -6.11
C ILE A 52 -7.34 -5.45 -7.56
N HIS A 53 -8.29 -5.39 -8.49
CA HIS A 53 -8.01 -5.17 -9.92
C HIS A 53 -7.41 -3.78 -10.19
N CYS A 54 -7.47 -2.86 -9.23
CA CYS A 54 -6.88 -1.54 -9.30
C CYS A 54 -5.43 -1.46 -8.79
N PHE A 55 -4.86 -2.53 -8.21
CA PHE A 55 -3.46 -2.53 -7.73
C PHE A 55 -2.41 -2.48 -8.85
N LYS A 56 -2.83 -2.73 -10.10
CA LYS A 56 -2.00 -2.47 -11.28
C LYS A 56 -2.01 -1.00 -11.71
N ASN A 57 -2.93 -0.19 -11.18
CA ASN A 57 -3.07 1.19 -11.57
C ASN A 57 -2.10 2.01 -10.72
N SER A 58 -1.20 2.75 -11.35
CA SER A 58 -0.20 3.59 -10.69
C SER A 58 -0.83 4.87 -10.09
N LEU A 59 -1.69 4.70 -9.09
CA LEU A 59 -2.41 5.79 -8.41
C LEU A 59 -1.48 6.85 -7.81
N GLU A 60 -0.28 6.44 -7.42
CA GLU A 60 0.78 7.34 -6.96
C GLU A 60 1.23 8.36 -8.01
N LEU A 61 1.00 8.10 -9.30
CA LEU A 61 1.32 9.00 -10.41
C LEU A 61 0.24 10.02 -10.71
N GLU A 62 -0.97 9.83 -10.17
CA GLU A 62 -2.07 10.75 -10.40
C GLU A 62 -1.69 12.16 -9.94
N GLU A 63 -1.74 13.10 -10.88
CA GLU A 63 -1.35 14.47 -10.62
C GLU A 63 -2.45 15.22 -9.87
N ILE A 64 -2.06 15.91 -8.79
CA ILE A 64 -2.93 16.77 -8.00
C ILE A 64 -2.36 18.20 -7.92
N PRO A 65 -3.22 19.22 -7.75
CA PRO A 65 -2.75 20.58 -7.55
C PRO A 65 -1.88 20.71 -6.30
N ALA A 66 -0.69 21.29 -6.44
CA ALA A 66 0.30 21.51 -5.38
C ALA A 66 0.41 22.98 -4.93
N GLY A 67 -0.48 23.85 -5.43
CA GLY A 67 -0.42 25.30 -5.23
C GLY A 67 0.41 26.01 -6.31
N ASN A 68 0.34 27.34 -6.37
CA ASN A 68 1.07 28.17 -7.33
C ASN A 68 0.90 27.72 -8.80
N ASN A 69 -0.29 27.25 -9.18
CA ASN A 69 -0.60 26.68 -10.50
C ASN A 69 0.30 25.49 -10.92
N GLN A 70 0.93 24.81 -9.95
CA GLN A 70 1.69 23.59 -10.18
C GLN A 70 0.84 22.36 -9.92
N VAL A 71 1.10 21.30 -10.68
CA VAL A 71 0.60 19.95 -10.43
C VAL A 71 1.79 19.06 -10.05
N LYS A 72 1.54 18.10 -9.15
CA LYS A 72 2.54 17.10 -8.75
C LYS A 72 1.87 15.76 -8.55
N ALA A 73 2.62 14.68 -8.82
CA ALA A 73 2.17 13.33 -8.53
C ALA A 73 1.80 13.15 -7.05
N LEU A 74 0.71 12.45 -6.77
CA LEU A 74 0.20 12.21 -5.42
C LEU A 74 1.26 11.60 -4.51
N GLY A 75 1.91 10.53 -4.96
CA GLY A 75 2.93 9.80 -4.21
C GLY A 75 4.25 10.54 -4.05
N TYR A 76 4.47 11.64 -4.79
CA TYR A 76 5.56 12.56 -4.54
C TYR A 76 5.23 13.51 -3.38
N GLN A 77 4.01 14.05 -3.38
CA GLN A 77 3.62 15.11 -2.45
C GLN A 77 3.23 14.57 -1.05
N TYR A 78 2.68 13.35 -0.98
CA TYR A 78 2.17 12.76 0.25
C TYR A 78 2.62 11.30 0.42
N GLN A 79 2.65 10.85 1.68
CA GLN A 79 2.74 9.42 1.96
C GLN A 79 1.40 8.78 1.58
N LEU A 80 1.47 7.74 0.75
CA LEU A 80 0.31 7.05 0.22
C LEU A 80 0.38 5.57 0.59
N VAL A 81 -0.67 5.10 1.26
CA VAL A 81 -0.88 3.70 1.64
C VAL A 81 -2.07 3.16 0.87
N THR A 82 -1.92 1.98 0.27
CA THR A 82 -3.07 1.26 -0.29
C THR A 82 -3.45 0.07 0.55
N ARG A 83 -4.75 -0.20 0.59
CA ARG A 83 -5.39 -1.30 1.30
C ARG A 83 -6.39 -1.93 0.37
N CYS A 84 -6.59 -3.23 0.49
CA CYS A 84 -7.54 -3.91 -0.38
C CYS A 84 -8.91 -3.97 0.30
N LEU A 85 -9.94 -3.47 -0.39
CA LEU A 85 -11.32 -3.56 0.09
C LEU A 85 -11.75 -4.99 0.34
N LYS A 86 -11.31 -5.92 -0.53
CA LYS A 86 -11.66 -7.34 -0.46
C LYS A 86 -11.36 -7.91 0.93
N ARG A 87 -10.32 -7.44 1.65
CA ARG A 87 -9.97 -7.88 3.01
C ARG A 87 -11.08 -7.69 4.05
N TYR A 88 -11.89 -6.65 3.86
CA TYR A 88 -12.84 -6.14 4.85
C TYR A 88 -14.29 -6.49 4.52
N LEU A 89 -14.54 -7.14 3.38
CA LEU A 89 -15.86 -7.62 2.97
C LEU A 89 -16.12 -8.99 3.59
N ILE A 90 -17.30 -9.24 4.17
CA ILE A 90 -17.67 -10.55 4.69
C ILE A 90 -18.07 -11.47 3.52
N ASN A 91 -17.22 -12.46 3.20
CA ASN A 91 -17.52 -13.50 2.22
C ASN A 91 -16.75 -14.80 2.57
N GLU A 92 -16.90 -15.84 1.73
CA GLU A 92 -16.24 -17.14 1.95
C GLU A 92 -14.70 -17.05 1.90
N GLU A 93 -14.14 -16.11 1.14
CA GLU A 93 -12.70 -15.95 0.95
C GLU A 93 -12.05 -15.25 2.14
N THR A 94 -12.73 -14.25 2.71
CA THR A 94 -12.20 -13.48 3.83
C THR A 94 -12.48 -14.12 5.17
N ASN A 95 -13.66 -14.71 5.35
CA ASN A 95 -14.22 -15.05 6.66
C ASN A 95 -13.77 -14.01 7.71
N PHE A 96 -14.27 -12.78 7.56
CA PHE A 96 -13.68 -11.56 8.12
C PHE A 96 -13.12 -11.69 9.55
N GLY A 97 -13.83 -12.37 10.46
CA GLY A 97 -13.35 -12.61 11.82
C GLY A 97 -12.06 -13.43 11.89
N GLN A 98 -11.96 -14.53 11.14
CA GLN A 98 -10.75 -15.35 11.08
C GLN A 98 -9.58 -14.59 10.45
N PHE A 99 -9.82 -13.86 9.36
CA PHE A 99 -8.81 -13.00 8.76
C PHE A 99 -8.30 -11.94 9.76
N LEU A 100 -9.21 -11.24 10.44
CA LEU A 100 -8.84 -10.19 11.39
C LEU A 100 -8.02 -10.76 12.56
N THR A 101 -8.40 -11.91 13.12
CA THR A 101 -7.62 -12.59 14.17
C THR A 101 -6.20 -12.89 13.70
N LYS A 102 -6.04 -13.48 12.51
CA LYS A 102 -4.70 -13.75 11.94
C LYS A 102 -3.90 -12.48 11.72
N LEU A 103 -4.54 -11.42 11.22
CA LEU A 103 -3.90 -10.13 11.02
C LEU A 103 -3.40 -9.52 12.33
N GLU A 104 -4.20 -9.59 13.40
CA GLU A 104 -3.83 -9.14 14.74
C GLU A 104 -2.67 -9.95 15.32
N GLU A 105 -2.67 -11.27 15.18
CA GLU A 105 -1.56 -12.14 15.60
C GLU A 105 -0.25 -11.77 14.88
N LYS A 106 -0.32 -11.51 13.57
CA LYS A 106 0.82 -11.05 12.76
C LYS A 106 1.31 -9.69 13.23
N TRP A 107 0.38 -8.77 13.53
CA TRP A 107 0.70 -7.47 14.08
C TRP A 107 1.38 -7.54 15.45
N GLY A 108 0.87 -8.39 16.35
CA GLY A 108 1.51 -8.69 17.62
C GLY A 108 2.90 -9.28 17.44
N THR A 109 3.11 -10.11 16.40
CA THR A 109 4.44 -10.62 16.07
C THR A 109 5.40 -9.49 15.69
N PHE A 110 4.99 -8.53 14.84
CA PHE A 110 5.79 -7.35 14.49
C PHE A 110 6.26 -6.56 15.70
N GLN A 111 5.34 -6.30 16.64
CA GLN A 111 5.60 -5.50 17.82
C GLN A 111 6.60 -6.16 18.78
N ASN A 112 6.69 -7.49 18.74
CA ASN A 112 7.51 -8.29 19.63
C ASN A 112 8.82 -8.79 18.98
N LEU A 113 9.14 -8.36 17.75
CA LEU A 113 10.39 -8.77 17.10
C LEU A 113 11.62 -8.24 17.89
N PRO A 114 12.62 -9.08 18.18
CA PRO A 114 13.82 -8.65 18.90
C PRO A 114 14.60 -7.61 18.09
N GLN A 115 15.18 -6.61 18.78
CA GLN A 115 16.02 -5.58 18.16
C GLN A 115 17.52 -5.94 18.12
N ASP A 116 17.87 -7.22 18.16
CA ASP A 116 19.27 -7.67 18.17
C ASP A 116 19.76 -8.07 16.76
N ASP A 117 21.04 -7.80 16.49
CA ASP A 117 21.73 -8.04 15.22
C ASP A 117 21.80 -9.53 14.83
N SER A 118 21.73 -10.44 15.81
CA SER A 118 21.64 -11.89 15.54
C SER A 118 20.32 -12.27 14.83
N PHE A 119 19.28 -11.45 15.00
CA PHE A 119 17.97 -11.63 14.36
C PHE A 119 17.95 -11.13 12.91
N ASN A 120 18.83 -10.17 12.55
CA ASN A 120 18.92 -9.63 11.19
C ASN A 120 19.28 -10.68 10.12
N ARG A 121 19.97 -11.78 10.47
CA ARG A 121 20.21 -12.90 9.52
C ARG A 121 19.05 -13.89 9.44
N LYS A 122 18.16 -13.93 10.45
CA LYS A 122 16.97 -14.79 10.47
C LYS A 122 15.74 -14.09 9.89
N SER A 123 15.75 -12.75 9.80
CA SER A 123 14.65 -11.93 9.29
C SER A 123 14.31 -12.20 7.82
N GLN A 124 15.28 -12.59 6.99
CA GLN A 124 15.00 -12.97 5.59
C GLN A 124 13.99 -14.13 5.48
N LYS A 125 13.93 -15.02 6.47
CA LYS A 125 12.96 -16.14 6.50
C LYS A 125 11.52 -15.69 6.79
N GLN A 126 11.34 -14.44 7.23
CA GLN A 126 10.03 -13.83 7.49
C GLN A 126 9.43 -13.22 6.22
N PHE A 127 10.22 -13.10 5.15
CA PHE A 127 9.79 -12.58 3.86
C PHE A 127 9.56 -13.72 2.88
N VAL A 128 8.48 -13.61 2.11
CA VAL A 128 8.29 -14.40 0.90
C VAL A 128 8.82 -13.59 -0.27
N TYR A 129 9.69 -14.17 -1.08
CA TYR A 129 10.09 -13.61 -2.37
C TYR A 129 9.44 -14.42 -3.46
N LEU A 130 8.64 -13.76 -4.29
CA LEU A 130 7.82 -14.41 -5.29
C LEU A 130 8.20 -13.86 -6.66
N ASN A 131 8.88 -14.70 -7.44
CA ASN A 131 9.33 -14.41 -8.79
C ASN A 131 8.48 -15.11 -9.86
N ASP A 132 7.98 -16.30 -9.57
CA ASP A 132 7.08 -17.10 -10.42
C ASP A 132 5.71 -17.23 -9.72
N CYS A 133 4.66 -16.98 -10.50
CA CYS A 133 3.29 -16.83 -10.01
C CYS A 133 2.38 -17.99 -10.42
N ASN A 134 2.95 -19.11 -10.85
CA ASN A 134 2.22 -20.36 -11.04
C ASN A 134 1.85 -20.99 -9.69
N ILE A 135 0.81 -20.45 -9.05
CA ILE A 135 0.21 -21.04 -7.85
C ILE A 135 -0.83 -22.08 -8.27
N GLY A 136 -0.43 -23.35 -8.24
CA GLY A 136 -1.35 -24.47 -8.53
C GLY A 136 -2.28 -24.83 -7.37
N ASN A 137 -1.98 -24.41 -6.14
CA ASN A 137 -2.81 -24.69 -4.95
C ASN A 137 -2.73 -23.56 -3.92
N GLU A 138 -3.79 -22.76 -3.86
CA GLU A 138 -3.94 -21.62 -2.95
C GLU A 138 -3.77 -22.00 -1.47
N PHE A 139 -4.36 -23.11 -1.02
CA PHE A 139 -4.30 -23.52 0.39
C PHE A 139 -2.91 -23.96 0.80
N ALA A 140 -2.23 -24.74 -0.04
CA ALA A 140 -0.87 -25.18 0.24
C ALA A 140 0.08 -23.99 0.35
N VAL A 141 -0.07 -23.00 -0.54
CA VAL A 141 0.73 -21.77 -0.51
C VAL A 141 0.40 -20.91 0.71
N ALA A 142 -0.87 -20.71 1.02
CA ALA A 142 -1.27 -19.96 2.21
C ALA A 142 -0.72 -20.58 3.50
N ASN A 143 -0.74 -21.91 3.62
CA ASN A 143 -0.16 -22.62 4.77
C ASN A 143 1.37 -22.45 4.82
N ALA A 144 2.06 -22.49 3.68
CA ALA A 144 3.50 -22.23 3.61
C ALA A 144 3.86 -20.78 3.99
N TRP A 145 2.90 -19.86 3.92
CA TRP A 145 3.06 -18.45 4.27
C TRP A 145 2.57 -18.12 5.68
N GLU A 146 2.02 -19.09 6.41
CA GLU A 146 1.42 -18.88 7.73
C GLU A 146 2.41 -18.39 8.78
N ASP A 147 3.73 -18.57 8.59
CA ASP A 147 4.77 -18.05 9.47
C ASP A 147 5.42 -16.74 8.94
N LYS A 148 4.98 -16.24 7.78
CA LYS A 148 5.59 -15.10 7.09
C LYS A 148 4.94 -13.78 7.49
N LEU A 149 5.72 -12.72 7.49
CA LEU A 149 5.29 -11.39 7.90
C LEU A 149 5.04 -10.46 6.73
N ALA A 150 5.74 -10.64 5.62
CA ALA A 150 5.51 -9.85 4.42
C ALA A 150 5.85 -10.59 3.14
N LEU A 151 5.27 -10.11 2.03
CA LEU A 151 5.48 -10.62 0.68
C LEU A 151 6.18 -9.56 -0.19
N ASN A 152 7.26 -9.95 -0.85
CA ASN A 152 7.93 -9.19 -1.89
C ASN A 152 7.73 -9.89 -3.23
N ILE A 153 7.02 -9.24 -4.15
CA ILE A 153 6.82 -9.73 -5.51
C ILE A 153 7.92 -9.11 -6.38
N THR A 154 8.84 -9.95 -6.84
CA THR A 154 10.03 -9.52 -7.63
C THR A 154 9.80 -9.58 -9.13
N GLY A 155 8.63 -10.05 -9.57
CA GLY A 155 8.12 -9.92 -10.92
C GLY A 155 7.10 -8.79 -11.05
N CYS A 156 6.87 -8.32 -12.28
CA CYS A 156 5.92 -7.25 -12.57
C CYS A 156 4.50 -7.69 -12.21
N PHE A 157 3.82 -6.99 -11.31
CA PHE A 157 2.53 -7.45 -10.77
C PHE A 157 1.42 -7.53 -11.84
N SER A 158 1.42 -6.60 -12.79
CA SER A 158 0.44 -6.57 -13.89
C SER A 158 0.58 -7.73 -14.88
N GLU A 159 1.74 -8.39 -14.93
CA GLU A 159 2.00 -9.53 -15.81
C GLU A 159 1.60 -10.87 -15.18
N ILE A 160 1.14 -10.85 -13.93
CA ILE A 160 0.74 -12.04 -13.20
C ILE A 160 -0.70 -12.41 -13.58
N GLU A 161 -0.83 -13.48 -14.37
CA GLU A 161 -2.12 -14.04 -14.80
C GLU A 161 -3.03 -14.39 -13.62
N ASN A 162 -2.45 -14.85 -12.51
CA ASN A 162 -3.16 -15.34 -11.32
C ASN A 162 -3.01 -14.44 -10.08
N HIS A 163 -2.94 -13.11 -10.25
CA HIS A 163 -2.70 -12.19 -9.13
C HIS A 163 -3.81 -12.25 -8.05
N GLU A 164 -5.04 -12.63 -8.43
CA GLU A 164 -6.12 -12.86 -7.48
C GLU A 164 -5.86 -14.06 -6.56
N ILE A 165 -5.26 -15.15 -7.08
CA ILE A 165 -4.88 -16.31 -6.27
C ILE A 165 -3.78 -15.92 -5.27
N ILE A 166 -2.77 -15.15 -5.70
CA ILE A 166 -1.74 -14.62 -4.78
C ILE A 166 -2.41 -13.84 -3.65
N PHE A 167 -3.38 -13.00 -3.99
CA PHE A 167 -4.06 -12.19 -3.02
C PHE A 167 -4.91 -13.02 -2.06
N ASN A 168 -5.61 -14.05 -2.54
CA ASN A 168 -6.34 -14.96 -1.67
C ASN A 168 -5.39 -15.72 -0.72
N CYS A 169 -4.19 -16.10 -1.18
CA CYS A 169 -3.14 -16.63 -0.29
C CYS A 169 -2.74 -15.60 0.79
N LEU A 170 -2.58 -14.32 0.44
CA LEU A 170 -2.28 -13.24 1.40
C LEU A 170 -3.39 -13.06 2.44
N LEU A 171 -4.66 -13.15 2.03
CA LEU A 171 -5.81 -13.10 2.93
C LEU A 171 -5.76 -14.26 3.93
N ARG A 172 -5.64 -15.49 3.43
CA ARG A 172 -5.65 -16.71 4.26
C ARG A 172 -4.46 -16.80 5.20
N ALA A 173 -3.28 -16.37 4.77
CA ALA A 173 -2.07 -16.34 5.59
C ALA A 173 -2.05 -15.15 6.57
N GLY A 174 -2.96 -14.18 6.43
CA GLY A 174 -3.01 -12.98 7.27
C GLY A 174 -1.83 -12.03 7.05
N ILE A 175 -1.16 -12.08 5.89
CA ILE A 175 0.00 -11.23 5.61
C ILE A 175 -0.45 -9.76 5.49
N PRO A 176 0.03 -8.85 6.35
CA PRO A 176 -0.40 -7.45 6.37
C PRO A 176 0.37 -6.55 5.41
N ILE A 177 1.60 -6.91 5.03
CA ILE A 177 2.48 -6.04 4.23
C ILE A 177 2.86 -6.79 2.96
N SER A 178 2.66 -6.14 1.81
CA SER A 178 3.14 -6.65 0.54
C SER A 178 3.67 -5.53 -0.33
N LEU A 179 4.81 -5.77 -0.97
CA LEU A 179 5.40 -4.88 -1.95
C LEU A 179 5.47 -5.58 -3.30
N TRP A 180 5.26 -4.80 -4.35
CA TRP A 180 5.42 -5.24 -5.74
C TRP A 180 5.93 -4.08 -6.59
N HIS A 181 6.34 -4.40 -7.82
CA HIS A 181 6.66 -3.39 -8.81
C HIS A 181 5.87 -3.62 -10.10
N ASN A 182 5.73 -2.56 -10.89
CA ASN A 182 5.33 -2.62 -12.29
C ASN A 182 6.44 -2.08 -13.24
N CYS A 183 7.68 -2.04 -12.76
CA CYS A 183 8.82 -1.43 -13.46
C CYS A 183 9.38 -2.43 -14.49
N PRO A 184 9.24 -2.19 -15.82
CA PRO A 184 9.68 -3.15 -16.83
C PRO A 184 11.19 -3.05 -17.12
N SER A 185 11.82 -1.94 -16.73
CA SER A 185 13.22 -1.62 -17.02
C SER A 185 14.25 -2.32 -16.11
N LEU A 186 13.80 -3.04 -15.08
CA LEU A 186 14.67 -3.63 -14.05
C LEU A 186 14.60 -5.15 -14.06
N THR A 187 15.74 -5.79 -13.81
CA THR A 187 15.84 -7.23 -13.61
C THR A 187 15.28 -7.66 -12.25
N CYS A 188 14.90 -8.93 -12.11
CA CYS A 188 14.38 -9.46 -10.85
C CYS A 188 15.38 -9.29 -9.68
N ASP A 189 16.68 -9.42 -9.93
CA ASP A 189 17.71 -9.24 -8.88
C ASP A 189 17.83 -7.78 -8.44
N GLU A 190 17.76 -6.82 -9.37
CA GLU A 190 17.74 -5.40 -9.04
C GLU A 190 16.50 -5.02 -8.24
N ILE A 191 15.34 -5.54 -8.64
CA ILE A 191 14.08 -5.35 -7.91
C ILE A 191 14.19 -5.93 -6.52
N ARG A 192 14.69 -7.17 -6.40
CA ARG A 192 14.85 -7.84 -5.11
C ARG A 192 15.70 -7.00 -4.17
N GLN A 193 16.86 -6.51 -4.63
CA GLN A 193 17.72 -5.67 -3.81
C GLN A 193 16.99 -4.39 -3.35
N LYS A 194 16.29 -3.71 -4.27
CA LYS A 194 15.53 -2.50 -3.93
C LYS A 194 14.39 -2.76 -2.93
N LEU A 195 13.71 -3.90 -3.05
CA LEU A 195 12.66 -4.31 -2.11
C LEU A 195 13.25 -4.68 -0.74
N GLU A 196 14.40 -5.36 -0.69
CA GLU A 196 15.12 -5.67 0.55
C GLU A 196 15.59 -4.39 1.27
N ASP A 197 16.05 -3.38 0.51
CA ASP A 197 16.46 -2.09 1.07
C ASP A 197 15.29 -1.34 1.71
N ILE A 198 14.09 -1.45 1.13
CA ILE A 198 12.86 -0.83 1.65
C ILE A 198 12.31 -1.62 2.82
N LEU A 199 12.15 -2.93 2.64
CA LEU A 199 11.50 -3.85 3.55
C LEU A 199 12.53 -4.70 4.29
N ASN A 200 13.10 -4.07 5.31
CA ASN A 200 14.03 -4.69 6.25
C ASN A 200 13.44 -4.72 7.67
N LEU A 201 14.11 -5.39 8.59
CA LEU A 201 13.63 -5.53 9.98
C LEU A 201 13.33 -4.18 10.65
N ASN A 202 14.18 -3.16 10.44
CA ASN A 202 13.95 -1.83 11.02
C ASN A 202 12.66 -1.21 10.49
N SER A 203 12.37 -1.38 9.21
CA SER A 203 11.13 -0.91 8.59
C SER A 203 9.89 -1.66 9.10
N LEU A 204 10.03 -2.95 9.44
CA LEU A 204 8.95 -3.77 9.99
C LEU A 204 8.59 -3.41 11.43
N ILE A 205 9.60 -3.25 12.29
CA ILE A 205 9.41 -2.88 13.70
C ILE A 205 8.83 -1.46 13.81
N LYS A 206 9.23 -0.58 12.90
CA LYS A 206 8.82 0.82 12.88
C LYS A 206 8.17 1.12 11.53
N THR A 207 6.88 0.83 11.42
CA THR A 207 6.13 0.98 10.16
C THR A 207 6.15 2.40 9.58
N HIS A 208 6.27 3.44 10.42
CA HIS A 208 6.50 4.81 9.93
C HIS A 208 7.82 4.96 9.14
N ILE A 209 8.85 4.16 9.44
CA ILE A 209 10.09 4.10 8.67
C ILE A 209 9.82 3.47 7.30
N LEU A 210 9.05 2.38 7.24
CA LEU A 210 8.64 1.76 5.97
C LEU A 210 7.92 2.78 5.06
N LEU A 211 6.88 3.43 5.57
CA LEU A 211 6.10 4.41 4.81
C LEU A 211 6.96 5.58 4.33
N LYS A 212 7.86 6.07 5.19
CA LYS A 212 8.81 7.13 4.84
C LYS A 212 9.82 6.69 3.79
N SER A 213 10.30 5.44 3.84
CA SER A 213 11.22 4.89 2.84
C SER A 213 10.55 4.80 1.47
N ILE A 214 9.33 4.28 1.41
CA ILE A 214 8.54 4.19 0.17
C ILE A 214 8.30 5.58 -0.43
N TRP A 215 7.88 6.54 0.41
CA TRP A 215 7.67 7.92 -0.02
C TRP A 215 8.96 8.56 -0.56
N ARG A 216 10.10 8.38 0.11
CA ARG A 216 11.39 8.87 -0.38
C ARG A 216 11.82 8.23 -1.69
N THR A 217 11.53 6.93 -1.88
CA THR A 217 11.79 6.24 -3.16
C THR A 217 10.96 6.85 -4.29
N ARG A 218 9.70 7.19 -4.03
CA ARG A 218 8.82 7.91 -4.97
C ARG A 218 9.34 9.32 -5.27
N GLN A 219 9.82 10.03 -4.26
CA GLN A 219 10.40 11.37 -4.44
C GLN A 219 11.63 11.33 -5.35
N LYS A 220 12.55 10.40 -5.09
CA LYS A 220 13.73 10.21 -5.95
C LYS A 220 13.35 9.90 -7.39
N ALA A 221 12.37 9.02 -7.60
CA ALA A 221 11.88 8.69 -8.94
C ALA A 221 11.33 9.92 -9.69
N HIS A 222 10.57 10.79 -9.01
CA HIS A 222 10.07 12.03 -9.61
C HIS A 222 11.20 13.02 -9.95
N ASP A 223 12.15 13.20 -9.03
CA ASP A 223 13.27 14.10 -9.24
C ASP A 223 14.14 13.61 -10.42
N GLU A 224 14.42 12.31 -10.49
CA GLU A 224 15.13 11.66 -11.60
C GLU A 224 14.40 11.82 -12.94
N PHE A 225 13.08 11.56 -12.96
CA PHE A 225 12.24 11.72 -14.15
C PHE A 225 12.27 13.15 -14.68
N ASN A 226 12.18 14.15 -13.81
CA ASN A 226 12.19 15.56 -14.21
C ASN A 226 13.59 16.07 -14.63
N CYS A 227 14.67 15.42 -14.19
CA CYS A 227 16.03 15.77 -14.59
C CYS A 227 16.41 15.21 -15.97
N GLN A 228 15.76 14.13 -16.40
CA GLN A 228 15.91 13.61 -17.76
C GLN A 228 14.90 14.34 -18.67
N ASN A 229 15.27 14.67 -19.90
CA ASN A 229 14.43 15.44 -20.84
C ASN A 229 13.21 14.64 -21.38
N GLN A 230 12.46 13.96 -20.51
CA GLN A 230 11.19 13.27 -20.76
C GLN A 230 11.22 12.19 -21.86
N GLN A 231 12.39 11.68 -22.23
CA GLN A 231 12.50 10.62 -23.25
C GLN A 231 12.14 9.23 -22.72
N VAL A 232 12.06 9.06 -21.39
CA VAL A 232 11.78 7.78 -20.73
C VAL A 232 10.45 7.90 -19.99
N GLU A 233 9.56 6.93 -20.17
CA GLU A 233 8.27 6.90 -19.48
C GLU A 233 8.45 6.77 -17.97
N ALA A 234 7.61 7.46 -17.18
CA ALA A 234 7.66 7.47 -15.72
C ALA A 234 7.61 6.06 -15.09
N ILE A 235 6.91 5.12 -15.72
CA ILE A 235 6.80 3.73 -15.26
C ILE A 235 8.16 3.00 -15.19
N ASN A 236 9.18 3.49 -15.89
CA ASN A 236 10.53 2.92 -15.85
C ASN A 236 11.34 3.32 -14.62
N TYR A 237 10.82 4.19 -13.75
CA TYR A 237 11.47 4.55 -12.50
C TYR A 237 10.85 3.74 -11.37
N PHE A 238 11.69 2.99 -10.63
CA PHE A 238 11.23 2.04 -9.63
C PHE A 238 10.23 2.63 -8.61
N GLY A 239 10.48 3.84 -8.10
CA GLY A 239 9.60 4.46 -7.12
C GLY A 239 8.18 4.72 -7.65
N TYR A 240 8.06 5.02 -8.94
CA TYR A 240 6.79 5.22 -9.64
C TYR A 240 6.05 3.95 -9.98
N SER A 241 6.78 2.84 -10.01
CA SER A 241 6.23 1.52 -10.24
C SER A 241 6.03 0.75 -8.94
N LEU A 242 6.35 1.33 -7.78
CA LEU A 242 6.33 0.65 -6.48
C LEU A 242 4.94 0.65 -5.87
N GLY A 243 4.33 -0.52 -5.82
CA GLY A 243 3.10 -0.79 -5.11
C GLY A 243 3.32 -1.17 -3.64
N LEU A 244 2.36 -0.80 -2.80
CA LEU A 244 2.36 -1.11 -1.37
C LEU A 244 0.94 -1.48 -0.93
N LEU A 245 0.79 -2.69 -0.41
CA LEU A 245 -0.34 -3.07 0.42
C LEU A 245 0.11 -3.05 1.89
N TYR A 246 -0.62 -2.32 2.72
CA TYR A 246 -0.33 -2.17 4.15
C TYR A 246 -1.62 -2.18 4.97
N ASP A 247 -1.91 -3.33 5.57
CA ASP A 247 -3.14 -3.56 6.33
C ASP A 247 -2.87 -3.59 7.83
N HIS A 248 -3.22 -2.49 8.49
CA HIS A 248 -3.21 -2.38 9.95
C HIS A 248 -4.56 -2.83 10.54
N PRO A 249 -4.59 -3.78 11.51
CA PRO A 249 -5.83 -4.40 12.00
C PRO A 249 -6.78 -3.41 12.72
N TYR A 250 -6.24 -2.35 13.31
CA TYR A 250 -7.05 -1.33 14.02
C TYR A 250 -7.48 -0.15 13.14
N ARG A 251 -7.30 -0.25 11.82
CA ARG A 251 -7.62 0.83 10.86
C ARG A 251 -8.67 0.35 9.85
N VAL A 252 -9.69 -0.35 10.33
CA VAL A 252 -10.82 -0.82 9.51
C VAL A 252 -11.93 0.23 9.53
N PRO A 253 -12.17 0.97 8.43
CA PRO A 253 -13.35 1.81 8.30
C PRO A 253 -14.65 1.08 8.58
N THR A 254 -15.52 1.74 9.36
CA THR A 254 -16.86 1.23 9.70
C THR A 254 -17.79 1.13 8.49
N LYS A 255 -17.45 1.84 7.40
CA LYS A 255 -18.29 2.00 6.20
C LYS A 255 -18.13 0.91 5.14
N PHE A 256 -17.23 -0.06 5.30
CA PHE A 256 -17.04 -1.10 4.28
C PHE A 256 -18.28 -1.96 4.02
N ASN A 257 -19.18 -2.06 5.00
CA ASN A 257 -20.46 -2.74 4.83
C ASN A 257 -21.34 -2.14 3.71
N TYR A 258 -21.01 -0.94 3.23
CA TYR A 258 -21.73 -0.24 2.16
C TYR A 258 -20.96 -0.18 0.83
N ALA A 259 -19.76 -0.75 0.76
CA ALA A 259 -18.92 -0.72 -0.43
C ALA A 259 -19.46 -1.64 -1.53
N GLN A 260 -19.53 -1.14 -2.77
CA GLN A 260 -19.69 -1.96 -3.97
C GLN A 260 -18.30 -2.31 -4.55
N GLY A 261 -18.24 -3.35 -5.39
CA GLY A 261 -16.98 -3.94 -5.86
C GLY A 261 -16.05 -3.01 -6.68
N SER A 262 -16.52 -1.82 -7.09
CA SER A 262 -15.77 -0.79 -7.82
C SER A 262 -15.45 0.46 -7.01
N ASP A 263 -15.88 0.51 -5.75
CA ASP A 263 -15.74 1.70 -4.93
C ASP A 263 -14.31 1.82 -4.37
N ALA A 264 -13.94 3.03 -3.96
CA ALA A 264 -12.74 3.32 -3.21
C ALA A 264 -13.05 4.17 -1.98
N PHE A 265 -12.27 3.97 -0.91
CA PHE A 265 -12.35 4.80 0.30
C PHE A 265 -11.08 5.59 0.51
N ILE A 266 -11.23 6.83 0.96
CA ILE A 266 -10.12 7.71 1.31
C ILE A 266 -10.16 7.98 2.82
N GLY A 267 -9.07 7.67 3.53
CA GLY A 267 -8.85 7.94 4.95
C GLY A 267 -7.55 8.69 5.21
N TYR A 268 -7.30 9.11 6.46
CA TYR A 268 -6.08 9.83 6.86
C TYR A 268 -5.55 9.43 8.24
N ASP A 269 -4.24 9.53 8.41
CA ASP A 269 -3.51 9.54 9.69
C ASP A 269 -2.66 10.82 9.82
#